data_AF-G2Y9B3-F1
#
_entry.id   AF-G2Y9B3-F1
#
_cell.length_a   1.000
_cell.length_b   1.000
_cell.length_c   1.000
_cell.angle_alpha   90.00
_cell.angle_beta   90.00
_cell.angle_gamma   90.00
#
_symmetry.space_group_name_H-M   'P 1'
#
loop_
_entity.id
_entity.type
_entity.pdbx_description
1 polymer ?
#
loop_
_entity_poly.entity_id
_entity_poly.type
_entity_poly.pdbx_seq_one_letter_code
_entity_poly.pdbx_strand_id
1 'polypeptide(L)'
;MSSKSQTLATYEWQEADPRFAPLPGQNRANHPMAKVTIINYSEEKEFFIHRELLTRYHPGLFTSILGPIEKRKSFKLTVDPRVFTGLLQFAYRGRFWLPETTQNIEVLWDLFIFAEKKEIVILQDILINRIVSFYFKSNTFPTMETIMNVYKHTAPETSTQTHSMARRFLARCYVSQSLGCFYGSKFRESDASIDHALLWTDGLQSDTMKVIWEPAGSPWKVETDPRDPKRVHPCVYHQHALKEVCPKYKETSFNSETDA
;
A
#
# COMPACT_ATOMS: atom_id res chain seq x y z
N MET A 1 -31.63 -15.01 8.13
CA MET A 1 -30.50 -14.09 8.35
C MET A 1 -29.90 -13.78 6.98
N SER A 2 -30.17 -12.59 6.44
CA SER A 2 -29.87 -12.26 5.04
C SER A 2 -28.41 -11.87 4.86
N SER A 3 -27.68 -12.65 4.07
CA SER A 3 -26.36 -12.30 3.54
C SER A 3 -26.52 -11.16 2.54
N LYS A 4 -26.33 -9.91 2.97
CA LYS A 4 -26.08 -8.82 2.02
C LYS A 4 -24.70 -9.00 1.44
N SER A 5 -24.65 -9.65 0.28
CA SER A 5 -23.56 -9.54 -0.69
C SER A 5 -23.32 -8.06 -0.95
N GLN A 6 -22.31 -7.47 -0.29
CA GLN A 6 -21.72 -6.19 -0.71
C GLN A 6 -20.85 -6.48 -1.94
N THR A 7 -21.51 -6.82 -3.03
CA THR A 7 -20.97 -6.63 -4.36
C THR A 7 -20.83 -5.12 -4.55
N LEU A 8 -19.78 -4.70 -5.25
CA LEU A 8 -19.50 -3.31 -5.66
C LEU A 8 -20.57 -2.79 -6.65
N ALA A 9 -21.83 -2.79 -6.22
CA ALA A 9 -22.93 -2.12 -6.86
C ALA A 9 -23.08 -0.76 -6.18
N THR A 10 -22.58 0.26 -6.89
CA THR A 10 -23.02 1.66 -6.74
C THR A 10 -22.97 2.21 -5.31
N TYR A 11 -21.77 2.37 -4.75
CA TYR A 11 -21.56 3.58 -3.98
C TYR A 11 -21.48 4.70 -5.00
N GLU A 12 -22.45 5.62 -5.01
CA GLU A 12 -22.21 6.94 -5.58
C GLU A 12 -21.05 7.55 -4.77
N TRP A 13 -19.82 7.36 -5.24
CA TRP A 13 -18.56 7.81 -4.63
C TRP A 13 -18.44 9.34 -4.53
N GLN A 14 -19.57 10.07 -4.64
CA GLN A 14 -19.69 11.50 -4.42
C GLN A 14 -19.56 11.91 -2.94
N GLU A 15 -19.49 10.97 -1.98
CA GLU A 15 -19.45 11.32 -0.54
C GLU A 15 -18.11 11.08 0.17
N ALA A 16 -17.02 10.82 -0.56
CA ALA A 16 -15.67 11.12 -0.04
C ALA A 16 -15.26 12.53 -0.48
N ASP A 17 -16.17 13.49 -0.34
CA ASP A 17 -15.85 14.89 -0.55
C ASP A 17 -14.91 15.36 0.57
N PRO A 18 -13.73 15.92 0.24
CA PRO A 18 -12.85 16.54 1.22
C PRO A 18 -13.52 17.64 2.07
N ARG A 19 -14.71 18.13 1.70
CA ARG A 19 -15.59 19.00 2.50
C ARG A 19 -16.12 18.34 3.80
N PHE A 20 -16.08 17.01 3.93
CA PHE A 20 -16.77 16.29 5.03
C PHE A 20 -15.86 15.67 6.10
N ALA A 21 -14.53 15.72 6.00
CA ALA A 21 -13.68 15.45 7.15
C ALA A 21 -13.55 16.75 7.96
N PRO A 22 -14.22 16.91 9.12
CA PRO A 22 -13.92 18.04 9.98
C PRO A 22 -12.46 17.90 10.42
N LEU A 23 -11.68 18.97 10.30
CA LEU A 23 -10.43 19.06 11.03
C LEU A 23 -10.76 18.87 12.52
N PRO A 24 -9.94 18.15 13.31
CA PRO A 24 -10.24 17.91 14.71
C PRO A 24 -10.53 19.23 15.46
N GLY A 25 -11.79 19.42 15.87
CA GLY A 25 -12.21 20.51 16.76
C GLY A 25 -12.64 21.85 16.13
N GLN A 26 -12.91 21.99 14.82
CA GLN A 26 -13.34 23.28 14.23
C GLN A 26 -14.54 23.22 13.26
N ASN A 27 -15.29 24.33 13.19
CA ASN A 27 -16.53 24.51 12.42
C ASN A 27 -16.24 24.85 10.94
N ARG A 28 -17.00 24.25 10.01
CA ARG A 28 -16.61 23.94 8.61
C ARG A 28 -16.55 25.10 7.58
N ALA A 29 -17.01 26.33 7.87
CA ALA A 29 -17.41 27.25 6.81
C ALA A 29 -16.33 28.18 6.19
N ASN A 30 -15.11 28.29 6.75
CA ASN A 30 -14.16 29.35 6.36
C ASN A 30 -12.70 28.89 6.13
N HIS A 31 -12.43 27.60 5.96
CA HIS A 31 -11.05 27.14 5.80
C HIS A 31 -10.53 27.35 4.37
N PRO A 32 -9.32 27.91 4.18
CA PRO A 32 -8.70 28.03 2.87
C PRO A 32 -8.51 26.66 2.19
N MET A 33 -8.94 26.54 0.94
CA MET A 33 -8.78 25.33 0.12
C MET A 33 -7.65 25.48 -0.89
N ALA A 34 -7.00 24.36 -1.22
CA ALA A 34 -6.04 24.22 -2.32
C ALA A 34 -6.59 23.25 -3.37
N LYS A 35 -6.43 23.58 -4.64
CA LYS A 35 -6.83 22.73 -5.76
C LYS A 35 -5.68 21.80 -6.15
N VAL A 36 -5.96 20.52 -6.33
CA VAL A 36 -5.02 19.55 -6.90
C VAL A 36 -5.68 18.88 -8.08
N THR A 37 -5.11 19.09 -9.26
CA THR A 37 -5.55 18.43 -10.49
C THR A 37 -4.73 17.16 -10.66
N ILE A 38 -5.41 16.02 -10.63
CA ILE A 38 -4.85 14.71 -10.90
C ILE A 38 -5.03 14.40 -12.38
N ILE A 39 -3.93 14.01 -13.03
CA ILE A 39 -3.90 13.69 -14.46
C ILE A 39 -3.60 12.19 -14.58
N ASN A 40 -4.50 11.45 -15.19
CA ASN A 40 -4.32 10.04 -15.50
C ASN A 40 -4.60 9.81 -16.98
N TYR A 41 -3.55 9.56 -17.76
CA TYR A 41 -3.62 9.54 -19.22
C TYR A 41 -4.27 10.83 -19.77
N SER A 42 -5.43 10.72 -20.43
CA SER A 42 -6.20 11.85 -20.97
C SER A 42 -7.24 12.43 -20.00
N GLU A 43 -7.44 11.81 -18.83
CA GLU A 43 -8.43 12.26 -17.86
C GLU A 43 -7.81 13.20 -16.83
N GLU A 44 -8.48 14.34 -16.60
CA GLU A 44 -8.17 15.25 -15.51
C GLU A 44 -9.28 15.20 -14.45
N LYS A 45 -8.90 15.02 -13.18
CA LYS A 45 -9.82 15.05 -12.03
C LYS A 45 -9.34 16.05 -11.00
N GLU A 46 -10.25 16.89 -10.53
CA GLU A 46 -9.93 17.95 -9.59
C GLU A 46 -10.32 17.56 -8.16
N PHE A 47 -9.43 17.87 -7.22
CA PHE A 47 -9.63 17.68 -5.79
C PHE A 47 -9.41 19.01 -5.07
N PHE A 48 -10.30 19.37 -4.16
CA PHE A 48 -10.15 20.52 -3.28
C PHE A 48 -9.78 20.04 -1.89
N ILE A 49 -8.66 20.51 -1.33
CA ILE A 49 -8.10 20.01 -0.08
C ILE A 49 -7.92 21.16 0.90
N HIS A 50 -8.18 20.95 2.18
CA HIS A 50 -7.91 21.93 3.21
C HIS A 50 -6.44 22.32 3.21
N ARG A 51 -6.13 23.62 3.10
CA ARG A 51 -4.74 24.10 3.07
C ARG A 51 -3.99 23.71 4.34
N GLU A 52 -4.66 23.71 5.48
CA GLU A 52 -4.08 23.29 6.75
C GLU A 52 -3.62 21.83 6.76
N LEU A 53 -4.27 20.95 5.99
CA LEU A 53 -3.80 19.58 5.81
C LEU A 53 -2.42 19.56 5.18
N LEU A 54 -2.21 20.41 4.17
CA LEU A 54 -0.96 20.54 3.43
C LEU A 54 0.11 21.30 4.22
N THR A 55 -0.26 22.28 5.04
CA THR A 55 0.72 23.19 5.68
C THR A 55 0.98 22.91 7.16
N ARG A 56 0.03 22.29 7.87
CA ARG A 56 0.09 22.10 9.33
C ARG A 56 0.08 20.64 9.75
N TYR A 57 -0.84 19.83 9.22
CA TYR A 57 -1.01 18.45 9.68
C TYR A 57 -0.05 17.48 9.00
N HIS A 58 0.12 17.57 7.68
CA HIS A 58 0.96 16.68 6.90
C HIS A 58 1.94 17.40 5.94
N PRO A 59 2.69 18.42 6.40
CA PRO A 59 3.56 19.20 5.52
C PRO A 59 4.66 18.38 4.85
N GLY A 60 5.31 17.46 5.57
CA GLY A 60 6.33 16.59 4.99
C GLY A 60 5.78 15.68 3.88
N LEU A 61 4.66 15.00 4.17
CA LEU A 61 3.98 14.10 3.23
C LEU A 61 3.61 14.81 1.92
N PHE A 62 2.89 15.93 2.00
CA PHE A 62 2.45 16.62 0.80
C PHE A 62 3.58 17.37 0.10
N THR A 63 4.64 17.75 0.80
CA THR A 63 5.84 18.33 0.15
C THR A 63 6.55 17.28 -0.70
N SER A 64 6.67 16.03 -0.23
CA SER A 64 7.23 14.93 -1.04
C SER A 64 6.39 14.62 -2.28
N ILE A 65 5.07 14.85 -2.23
CA ILE A 65 4.14 14.50 -3.30
C ILE A 65 3.98 15.63 -4.32
N LEU A 66 3.72 16.84 -3.84
CA LEU A 66 3.33 18.01 -4.64
C LEU A 66 4.47 19.04 -4.80
N GLY A 67 5.59 18.85 -4.09
CA GLY A 67 6.66 19.84 -3.98
C GLY A 67 6.34 20.98 -3.01
N PRO A 68 7.06 22.11 -3.06
CA PRO A 68 6.89 23.22 -2.12
C PRO A 68 5.47 23.81 -2.10
N ILE A 69 4.88 23.93 -0.90
CA ILE A 69 3.44 24.23 -0.68
C ILE A 69 3.16 25.73 -0.41
N GLU A 70 4.19 26.48 -0.02
CA GLU A 70 4.12 27.78 0.68
C GLU A 70 3.07 28.79 0.21
N LYS A 71 3.01 29.11 -1.09
CA LYS A 71 2.06 30.09 -1.65
C LYS A 71 1.19 29.56 -2.78
N ARG A 72 1.41 28.31 -3.21
CA ARG A 72 0.67 27.72 -4.33
C ARG A 72 -0.75 27.40 -3.90
N LYS A 73 -1.71 27.83 -4.72
CA LYS A 73 -3.15 27.52 -4.54
C LYS A 73 -3.61 26.36 -5.41
N SER A 74 -2.82 26.00 -6.43
CA SER A 74 -3.08 24.91 -7.35
C SER A 74 -1.84 24.04 -7.56
N PHE A 75 -2.06 22.74 -7.71
CA PHE A 75 -1.03 21.75 -7.99
C PHE A 75 -1.51 20.81 -9.09
N LYS A 76 -0.56 20.20 -9.81
CA LYS A 76 -0.82 19.14 -10.78
C LYS A 76 -0.02 17.90 -10.40
N LEU A 77 -0.63 16.72 -10.46
CA LEU A 77 0.03 15.44 -10.15
C LEU A 77 -0.43 14.38 -11.14
N THR A 78 0.52 13.69 -11.77
CA THR A 78 0.23 12.57 -12.68
C THR A 78 0.19 11.27 -11.89
N VAL A 79 -1.01 10.76 -11.61
CA VAL A 79 -1.23 9.52 -10.85
C VAL A 79 -2.67 9.04 -11.07
N ASP A 80 -2.95 7.76 -10.82
CA ASP A 80 -4.33 7.26 -10.75
C ASP A 80 -5.12 8.01 -9.63
N PRO A 81 -6.32 8.55 -9.92
CA PRO A 81 -7.13 9.23 -8.92
C PRO A 81 -7.49 8.37 -7.70
N ARG A 82 -7.54 7.04 -7.84
CA ARG A 82 -7.79 6.09 -6.75
C ARG A 82 -6.66 6.10 -5.73
N VAL A 83 -5.41 6.16 -6.21
CA VAL A 83 -4.21 6.30 -5.36
C VAL A 83 -4.24 7.62 -4.61
N PHE A 84 -4.54 8.73 -5.30
CA PHE A 84 -4.64 10.03 -4.63
C PHE A 84 -5.78 10.08 -3.62
N THR A 85 -6.90 9.42 -3.90
CA THR A 85 -8.03 9.30 -2.97
C THR A 85 -7.62 8.53 -1.71
N GLY A 86 -6.92 7.40 -1.86
CA GLY A 86 -6.42 6.61 -0.72
C GLY A 86 -5.46 7.42 0.17
N LEU A 87 -4.58 8.22 -0.44
CA LEU A 87 -3.71 9.15 0.28
C LEU A 87 -4.52 10.19 1.07
N LEU A 88 -5.58 10.77 0.49
CA LEU A 88 -6.42 11.74 1.18
C LEU A 88 -7.16 11.10 2.37
N GLN A 89 -7.67 9.88 2.21
CA GLN A 89 -8.28 9.14 3.32
C GLN A 89 -7.29 9.00 4.48
N PHE A 90 -6.06 8.58 4.17
CA PHE A 90 -5.00 8.48 5.16
C PHE A 90 -4.68 9.84 5.81
N ALA A 91 -4.50 10.90 5.02
CA ALA A 91 -4.14 12.21 5.55
C ALA A 91 -5.25 12.81 6.43
N TYR A 92 -6.52 12.63 6.08
CA TYR A 92 -7.63 13.18 6.87
C TYR A 92 -7.98 12.34 8.09
N ARG A 93 -7.81 11.01 8.03
CA ARG A 93 -8.32 10.10 9.07
C ARG A 93 -7.22 9.38 9.85
N GLY A 94 -5.98 9.42 9.37
CA GLY A 94 -4.86 8.64 9.89
C GLY A 94 -4.89 7.17 9.50
N ARG A 95 -5.70 6.78 8.50
CA ARG A 95 -5.90 5.38 8.09
C ARG A 95 -6.52 5.26 6.69
N PHE A 96 -6.32 4.11 6.05
CA PHE A 96 -6.91 3.82 4.74
C PHE A 96 -8.31 3.21 4.88
N TRP A 97 -9.26 3.70 4.09
CA TRP A 97 -10.61 3.14 4.05
C TRP A 97 -10.75 2.21 2.86
N LEU A 98 -10.20 1.02 3.03
CA LEU A 98 -10.28 -0.06 2.05
C LEU A 98 -10.84 -1.28 2.77
N PRO A 99 -12.09 -1.72 2.50
CA PRO A 99 -12.60 -2.96 3.05
C PRO A 99 -11.70 -4.14 2.64
N GLU A 100 -11.67 -5.22 3.42
CA GLU A 100 -10.82 -6.39 3.14
C GLU A 100 -11.39 -7.23 1.98
N THR A 101 -11.48 -6.67 0.77
CA THR A 101 -11.95 -7.35 -0.46
C THR A 101 -10.84 -7.42 -1.52
N THR A 102 -10.96 -8.36 -2.46
CA THR A 102 -9.95 -8.64 -3.50
C THR A 102 -9.69 -7.46 -4.43
N GLN A 103 -10.68 -6.61 -4.73
CA GLN A 103 -10.46 -5.39 -5.54
C GLN A 103 -9.67 -4.31 -4.80
N ASN A 104 -9.58 -4.40 -3.47
CA ASN A 104 -8.88 -3.41 -2.66
C ASN A 104 -7.39 -3.72 -2.48
N ILE A 105 -6.94 -4.95 -2.77
CA ILE A 105 -5.51 -5.30 -2.69
C ILE A 105 -4.71 -4.67 -3.83
N GLU A 106 -5.29 -4.54 -5.03
CA GLU A 106 -4.66 -3.86 -6.16
C GLU A 106 -4.41 -2.39 -5.84
N VAL A 107 -5.41 -1.70 -5.28
CA VAL A 107 -5.28 -0.30 -4.86
C VAL A 107 -4.21 -0.14 -3.76
N LEU A 108 -4.10 -1.10 -2.83
CA LEU A 108 -3.03 -1.10 -1.83
C LEU A 108 -1.65 -1.23 -2.46
N TRP A 109 -1.50 -2.09 -3.47
CA TRP A 109 -0.25 -2.22 -4.21
C TRP A 109 0.09 -0.96 -5.01
N ASP A 110 -0.88 -0.34 -5.69
CA ASP A 110 -0.67 0.91 -6.41
C ASP A 110 -0.28 2.06 -5.47
N LEU A 111 -0.91 2.14 -4.29
CA LEU A 111 -0.52 3.06 -3.22
C LEU A 111 0.91 2.79 -2.74
N PHE A 112 1.30 1.52 -2.59
CA PHE A 112 2.65 1.15 -2.15
C PHE A 112 3.68 1.56 -3.19
N ILE A 113 3.46 1.21 -4.46
CA ILE A 113 4.31 1.60 -5.60
C ILE A 113 4.47 3.12 -5.65
N PHE A 114 3.38 3.86 -5.46
CA PHE A 114 3.41 5.32 -5.40
C PHE A 114 4.25 5.82 -4.22
N ALA A 115 4.06 5.26 -3.03
CA ALA A 115 4.83 5.63 -1.83
C ALA A 115 6.32 5.30 -1.96
N GLU A 116 6.67 4.20 -2.64
CA GLU A 116 8.04 3.83 -2.96
C GLU A 116 8.69 4.86 -3.91
N LYS A 117 8.03 5.17 -5.03
CA LYS A 117 8.52 6.17 -6.01
C LYS A 117 8.66 7.58 -5.43
N LYS A 118 7.91 7.90 -4.39
CA LYS A 118 7.96 9.18 -3.67
C LYS A 118 8.82 9.14 -2.41
N GLU A 119 9.45 7.99 -2.12
CA GLU A 119 10.31 7.77 -0.96
C GLU A 119 9.62 8.08 0.40
N ILE A 120 8.31 7.81 0.47
CA ILE A 120 7.50 8.06 1.67
C ILE A 120 7.51 6.81 2.55
N VAL A 121 8.63 6.61 3.27
CA VAL A 121 8.91 5.43 4.10
C VAL A 121 7.74 5.06 5.03
N ILE A 122 7.17 6.03 5.75
CA ILE A 122 6.07 5.78 6.68
C ILE A 122 4.83 5.18 6.01
N LEU A 123 4.54 5.57 4.76
CA LEU A 123 3.43 4.99 4.02
C LEU A 123 3.76 3.58 3.52
N GLN A 124 4.99 3.34 3.09
CA GLN A 124 5.43 1.99 2.69
C GLN A 124 5.22 0.99 3.82
N ASP A 125 5.65 1.33 5.04
CA ASP A 125 5.54 0.47 6.22
C ASP A 125 4.08 0.20 6.63
N ILE A 126 3.21 1.20 6.55
CA ILE A 126 1.77 1.05 6.85
C ILE A 126 1.09 0.19 5.78
N LEU A 127 1.38 0.44 4.50
CA LEU A 127 0.76 -0.26 3.38
C LEU A 127 1.18 -1.73 3.34
N ILE A 128 2.46 -2.04 3.54
CA ILE A 128 2.92 -3.44 3.54
C ILE A 128 2.33 -4.23 4.72
N ASN A 129 2.14 -3.61 5.89
CA ASN A 129 1.41 -4.25 7.00
C ASN A 129 -0.02 -4.63 6.60
N ARG A 130 -0.72 -3.72 5.91
CA ARG A 130 -2.08 -3.98 5.42
C ARG A 130 -2.11 -5.09 4.37
N ILE A 131 -1.19 -5.05 3.42
CA ILE A 131 -1.07 -6.05 2.36
C ILE A 131 -0.82 -7.44 2.95
N VAL A 132 0.16 -7.57 3.84
CA VAL A 132 0.49 -8.82 4.53
C VAL A 132 -0.72 -9.32 5.35
N SER A 133 -1.34 -8.42 6.13
CA SER A 133 -2.53 -8.75 6.91
C SER A 133 -3.70 -9.19 6.02
N PHE A 134 -3.90 -8.57 4.86
CA PHE A 134 -4.94 -8.95 3.92
C PHE A 134 -4.74 -10.38 3.43
N TYR A 135 -3.54 -10.72 2.95
CA TYR A 135 -3.23 -12.06 2.44
C TYR A 135 -3.34 -13.12 3.55
N PHE A 136 -2.92 -12.80 4.78
CA PHE A 136 -3.08 -13.68 5.92
C PHE A 136 -4.55 -13.93 6.28
N LYS A 137 -5.34 -12.86 6.48
CA LYS A 137 -6.76 -12.96 6.89
C LYS A 137 -7.65 -13.59 5.81
N SER A 138 -7.43 -13.23 4.55
CA SER A 138 -8.18 -13.82 3.43
C SER A 138 -7.75 -15.26 3.13
N ASN A 139 -6.59 -15.66 3.67
CA ASN A 139 -5.92 -16.92 3.41
C ASN A 139 -5.70 -17.14 1.91
N THR A 140 -5.05 -16.16 1.28
CA THR A 140 -4.69 -16.16 -0.15
C THR A 140 -3.23 -15.73 -0.32
N PHE A 141 -2.62 -16.09 -1.44
CA PHE A 141 -1.32 -15.56 -1.84
C PHE A 141 -1.48 -14.50 -2.92
N PRO A 142 -0.48 -13.61 -3.11
CA PRO A 142 -0.40 -12.78 -4.31
C PRO A 142 -0.40 -13.64 -5.57
N THR A 143 -1.19 -13.24 -6.56
CA THR A 143 -1.17 -13.88 -7.88
C THR A 143 0.15 -13.63 -8.58
N MET A 144 0.49 -14.46 -9.56
CA MET A 144 1.70 -14.23 -10.37
C MET A 144 1.63 -12.90 -11.12
N GLU A 145 0.45 -12.50 -11.60
CA GLU A 145 0.22 -11.19 -12.20
C GLU A 145 0.52 -10.04 -11.22
N THR A 146 0.11 -10.18 -9.95
CA THR A 146 0.43 -9.19 -8.91
C THR A 146 1.94 -9.09 -8.71
N ILE A 147 2.63 -10.23 -8.62
CA ILE A 147 4.09 -10.28 -8.47
C ILE A 147 4.76 -9.57 -9.64
N MET A 148 4.41 -9.94 -10.87
CA MET A 148 4.94 -9.33 -12.09
C MET A 148 4.70 -7.82 -12.13
N ASN A 149 3.48 -7.37 -11.81
CA ASN A 149 3.10 -5.96 -11.82
C ASN A 149 3.91 -5.13 -10.80
N VAL A 150 4.05 -5.63 -9.56
CA VAL A 150 4.78 -4.91 -8.52
C VAL A 150 6.26 -4.84 -8.87
N TYR A 151 6.87 -5.94 -9.33
CA TYR A 151 8.26 -5.95 -9.76
C TYR A 151 8.52 -4.97 -10.91
N LYS A 152 7.63 -4.91 -11.90
CA LYS A 152 7.74 -3.96 -13.02
C LYS A 152 7.79 -2.49 -12.59
N HIS A 153 7.15 -2.15 -11.47
CA HIS A 153 6.95 -0.75 -11.06
C HIS A 153 7.67 -0.35 -9.77
N THR A 154 8.35 -1.27 -9.09
CA THR A 154 9.22 -1.03 -7.93
C THR A 154 10.68 -1.03 -8.36
N ALA A 155 11.56 -0.39 -7.60
CA ALA A 155 12.96 -0.28 -7.98
C ALA A 155 13.67 -1.64 -7.83
N PRO A 156 14.40 -2.13 -8.86
CA PRO A 156 15.35 -3.20 -8.65
C PRO A 156 16.48 -2.71 -7.76
N GLU A 157 17.04 -3.62 -6.99
CA GLU A 157 18.20 -3.32 -6.16
C GLU A 157 19.36 -2.82 -7.03
N THR A 158 19.84 -1.62 -6.72
CA THR A 158 21.12 -1.12 -7.21
C THR A 158 22.08 -1.06 -6.04
N SER A 159 23.39 -0.99 -6.29
CA SER A 159 24.44 -0.98 -5.25
C SER A 159 24.33 0.16 -4.24
N THR A 160 23.41 1.11 -4.44
CA THR A 160 23.22 2.32 -3.62
C THR A 160 21.79 2.52 -3.11
N GLN A 161 20.82 1.69 -3.52
CA GLN A 161 19.43 1.81 -3.05
C GLN A 161 19.04 0.68 -2.09
N THR A 162 18.31 1.06 -1.05
CA THR A 162 17.61 0.15 -0.15
C THR A 162 16.65 -0.75 -0.90
N HIS A 163 16.69 -2.06 -0.60
CA HIS A 163 15.81 -3.06 -1.19
C HIS A 163 14.32 -2.67 -1.06
N SER A 164 13.55 -2.81 -2.15
CA SER A 164 12.09 -2.74 -2.06
C SER A 164 11.58 -3.86 -1.14
N MET A 165 11.00 -3.47 -0.01
CA MET A 165 10.48 -4.43 0.96
C MET A 165 9.26 -5.19 0.43
N ALA A 166 8.54 -4.61 -0.54
CA ALA A 166 7.51 -5.30 -1.29
C ALA A 166 8.08 -6.48 -2.09
N ARG A 167 9.18 -6.27 -2.84
CA ARG A 167 9.85 -7.35 -3.57
C ARG A 167 10.29 -8.48 -2.64
N ARG A 168 10.83 -8.15 -1.45
CA ARG A 168 11.19 -9.15 -0.42
C ARG A 168 9.98 -9.98 0.03
N PHE A 169 8.84 -9.36 0.33
CA PHE A 169 7.62 -10.09 0.69
C PHE A 169 7.12 -10.97 -0.47
N LEU A 170 7.08 -10.42 -1.68
CA LEU A 170 6.61 -11.14 -2.87
C LEU A 170 7.51 -12.30 -3.27
N ALA A 171 8.83 -12.17 -3.17
CA ALA A 171 9.78 -13.25 -3.41
C ALA A 171 9.57 -14.43 -2.43
N ARG A 172 9.29 -14.14 -1.15
CA ARG A 172 8.95 -15.18 -0.15
C ARG A 172 7.62 -15.87 -0.45
N CYS A 173 6.63 -15.09 -0.87
CA CYS A 173 5.35 -15.62 -1.35
C CYS A 173 5.51 -16.49 -2.60
N TYR A 174 6.35 -16.06 -3.55
CA TYR A 174 6.68 -16.82 -4.75
C TYR A 174 7.30 -18.17 -4.38
N VAL A 175 8.40 -18.18 -3.59
CA VAL A 175 9.09 -19.41 -3.16
C VAL A 175 8.12 -20.38 -2.47
N SER A 176 7.25 -19.87 -1.59
CA SER A 176 6.24 -20.69 -0.91
C SER A 176 5.29 -21.36 -1.90
N GLN A 177 4.82 -20.62 -2.91
CA GLN A 177 3.94 -21.16 -3.95
C GLN A 177 4.66 -22.17 -4.85
N SER A 178 5.90 -21.88 -5.27
CA SER A 178 6.71 -22.76 -6.12
C SER A 178 7.02 -24.11 -5.47
N LEU A 179 7.14 -24.15 -4.15
CA LEU A 179 7.42 -25.39 -3.40
C LEU A 179 6.17 -26.13 -2.95
N GLY A 180 4.98 -25.65 -3.31
CA GLY A 180 3.72 -26.24 -2.91
C GLY A 180 3.32 -25.97 -1.46
N CYS A 181 4.00 -25.04 -0.77
CA CYS A 181 3.73 -24.64 0.61
C CYS A 181 2.59 -23.62 0.67
N PHE A 182 1.36 -24.05 0.42
CA PHE A 182 0.21 -23.13 0.33
C PHE A 182 -0.41 -22.73 1.68
N TYR A 183 -0.01 -23.36 2.80
CA TYR A 183 -0.53 -23.06 4.15
C TYR A 183 -2.05 -22.96 4.23
N GLY A 184 -2.76 -23.85 3.51
CA GLY A 184 -4.21 -23.87 3.44
C GLY A 184 -4.84 -22.77 2.58
N SER A 185 -4.06 -22.05 1.77
CA SER A 185 -4.53 -21.00 0.86
C SER A 185 -5.69 -21.48 -0.01
N LYS A 186 -6.69 -20.61 -0.18
CA LYS A 186 -7.89 -20.88 -0.99
C LYS A 186 -7.61 -20.91 -2.49
N PHE A 187 -6.47 -20.36 -2.90
CA PHE A 187 -6.07 -20.25 -4.29
C PHE A 187 -4.64 -20.75 -4.46
N ARG A 188 -4.42 -21.51 -5.54
CA ARG A 188 -3.12 -22.00 -5.98
C ARG A 188 -2.93 -21.59 -7.44
N GLU A 189 -1.80 -20.95 -7.71
CA GLU A 189 -1.32 -20.68 -9.06
C GLU A 189 -0.89 -21.96 -9.77
N SER A 190 -1.07 -22.01 -11.09
CA SER A 190 -0.59 -23.14 -11.89
C SER A 190 0.93 -23.12 -12.00
N ASP A 191 1.55 -24.29 -12.15
CA ASP A 191 3.00 -24.39 -12.29
C ASP A 191 3.49 -23.59 -13.53
N ALA A 192 2.70 -23.59 -14.62
CA ALA A 192 2.97 -22.76 -15.80
C ALA A 192 2.95 -21.25 -15.51
N SER A 193 2.03 -20.78 -14.66
CA SER A 193 1.95 -19.37 -14.23
C SER A 193 3.19 -18.99 -13.40
N ILE A 194 3.62 -19.89 -12.51
CA ILE A 194 4.80 -19.73 -11.65
C ILE A 194 6.08 -19.66 -12.49
N ASP A 195 6.24 -20.56 -13.47
CA ASP A 195 7.39 -20.58 -14.37
C ASP A 195 7.40 -19.33 -15.26
N HIS A 196 6.24 -18.92 -15.77
CA HIS A 196 6.10 -17.70 -16.57
C HIS A 196 6.54 -16.47 -15.79
N ALA A 197 6.13 -16.34 -14.52
CA ALA A 197 6.55 -15.22 -13.68
C ALA A 197 8.07 -15.16 -13.50
N LEU A 198 8.74 -16.29 -13.27
CA LEU A 198 10.20 -16.33 -13.11
C LEU A 198 10.94 -15.88 -14.36
N LEU A 199 10.46 -16.29 -15.53
CA LEU A 199 11.06 -15.98 -16.83
C LEU A 199 10.90 -14.51 -17.24
N TRP A 200 9.78 -13.90 -16.88
CA TRP A 200 9.39 -12.57 -17.38
C TRP A 200 9.48 -11.45 -16.34
N THR A 201 9.96 -11.74 -15.13
CA THR A 201 10.05 -10.75 -14.05
C THR A 201 11.50 -10.45 -13.69
N ASP A 202 11.98 -9.29 -14.16
CA ASP A 202 13.35 -8.83 -13.90
C ASP A 202 13.63 -8.70 -12.39
N GLY A 203 14.66 -9.42 -11.94
CA GLY A 203 15.11 -9.43 -10.55
C GLY A 203 14.41 -10.45 -9.64
N LEU A 204 13.29 -11.05 -10.06
CA LEU A 204 12.58 -12.05 -9.24
C LEU A 204 13.46 -13.26 -8.92
N GLN A 205 14.20 -13.78 -9.90
CA GLN A 205 15.13 -14.89 -9.68
C GLN A 205 16.24 -14.52 -8.68
N SER A 206 16.78 -13.31 -8.75
CA SER A 206 17.83 -12.85 -7.83
C SER A 206 17.28 -12.76 -6.39
N ASP A 207 16.10 -12.16 -6.23
CA ASP A 207 15.48 -11.98 -4.93
C ASP A 207 15.02 -13.30 -4.31
N THR A 208 14.50 -14.24 -5.10
CA THR A 208 14.12 -15.57 -4.62
C THR A 208 15.34 -16.37 -4.18
N MET A 209 16.45 -16.27 -4.91
CA MET A 209 17.72 -16.82 -4.46
C MET A 209 18.16 -16.16 -3.15
N LYS A 210 18.12 -14.84 -3.00
CA LYS A 210 18.44 -14.20 -1.71
C LYS A 210 17.58 -14.72 -0.57
N VAL A 211 16.27 -14.87 -0.81
CA VAL A 211 15.33 -15.43 0.17
C VAL A 211 15.68 -16.88 0.57
N ILE A 212 16.11 -17.71 -0.39
CA ILE A 212 16.50 -19.10 -0.15
C ILE A 212 17.85 -19.18 0.57
N TRP A 213 18.79 -18.32 0.18
CA TRP A 213 20.19 -18.42 0.57
C TRP A 213 20.58 -17.55 1.79
N GLU A 214 19.81 -16.54 2.20
CA GLU A 214 20.06 -15.69 3.39
C GLU A 214 20.28 -16.54 4.67
N PRO A 215 21.52 -16.70 5.20
CA PRO A 215 21.77 -17.40 6.46
C PRO A 215 22.20 -16.44 7.60
N ALA A 216 21.92 -16.85 8.84
CA ALA A 216 22.48 -16.36 10.11
C ALA A 216 21.91 -15.06 10.72
N GLY A 217 20.70 -15.15 11.29
CA GLY A 217 20.21 -14.19 12.29
C GLY A 217 18.79 -14.49 12.77
N SER A 218 17.93 -14.94 11.85
CA SER A 218 16.68 -15.62 12.16
C SER A 218 16.31 -16.45 10.92
N PRO A 219 16.15 -17.78 11.04
CA PRO A 219 15.95 -18.62 9.88
C PRO A 219 14.57 -18.32 9.31
N TRP A 220 14.51 -17.72 8.11
CA TRP A 220 13.36 -17.99 7.28
C TRP A 220 13.50 -19.43 6.82
N LYS A 221 12.96 -20.35 7.62
CA LYS A 221 12.69 -21.68 7.13
C LYS A 221 11.65 -21.49 6.03
N VAL A 222 11.94 -21.98 4.85
CA VAL A 222 11.03 -21.96 3.69
C VAL A 222 9.63 -22.51 4.02
N GLU A 223 9.54 -23.31 5.09
CA GLU A 223 8.35 -23.85 5.74
C GLU A 223 7.56 -22.85 6.63
N THR A 224 7.97 -21.57 6.65
CA THR A 224 7.33 -20.52 7.45
C THR A 224 6.42 -19.69 6.57
N ASP A 225 5.11 -19.67 6.87
CA ASP A 225 4.15 -18.82 6.14
C ASP A 225 4.60 -17.34 6.19
N PRO A 226 4.97 -16.74 5.04
CA PRO A 226 5.50 -15.37 5.01
C PRO A 226 4.46 -14.32 5.39
N ARG A 227 3.18 -14.70 5.45
CA ARG A 227 2.06 -13.82 5.77
C ARG A 227 1.73 -13.81 7.27
N ASP A 228 2.17 -14.82 8.03
CA ASP A 228 1.81 -14.99 9.44
C ASP A 228 2.68 -14.10 10.35
N PRO A 229 2.10 -13.05 10.97
CA PRO A 229 2.87 -12.13 11.83
C PRO A 229 3.36 -12.78 13.14
N LYS A 230 2.84 -13.95 13.53
CA LYS A 230 3.38 -14.72 14.67
C LYS A 230 4.67 -15.45 14.33
N ARG A 231 4.92 -15.65 13.03
CA ARG A 231 6.03 -16.44 12.51
C ARG A 231 7.09 -15.56 11.85
N VAL A 232 6.67 -14.47 11.21
CA VAL A 232 7.54 -13.47 10.61
C VAL A 232 7.27 -12.11 11.25
N HIS A 233 8.29 -11.53 11.87
CA HIS A 233 8.17 -10.21 12.49
C HIS A 233 7.87 -9.15 11.40
N PRO A 234 6.89 -8.24 11.58
CA PRO A 234 6.50 -7.27 10.56
C PRO A 234 7.65 -6.42 10.00
N CYS A 235 8.60 -6.04 10.86
CA CYS A 235 9.78 -5.26 10.45
C CYS A 235 10.71 -5.97 9.47
N VAL A 236 10.53 -7.27 9.21
CA VAL A 236 11.20 -7.96 8.09
C VAL A 236 10.77 -7.39 6.73
N TYR A 237 9.60 -6.75 6.67
CA TYR A 237 9.02 -6.12 5.49
C TYR A 237 8.94 -4.59 5.59
N HIS A 238 9.59 -3.97 6.58
CA HIS A 238 9.61 -2.51 6.71
C HIS A 238 10.92 -1.89 6.23
N GLN A 239 10.80 -0.68 5.70
CA GLN A 239 11.92 0.05 5.11
C GLN A 239 12.78 0.74 6.18
N HIS A 240 12.22 1.01 7.36
CA HIS A 240 12.99 1.47 8.52
C HIS A 240 14.00 0.40 8.98
N ALA A 241 15.08 0.80 9.64
CA ALA A 241 16.07 -0.17 10.09
C ALA A 241 15.47 -1.13 11.14
N LEU A 242 15.90 -2.41 11.14
CA LEU A 242 15.46 -3.44 12.10
C LEU A 242 15.65 -3.05 13.59
N LYS A 243 16.58 -2.12 13.88
CA LYS A 243 16.87 -1.59 15.22
C LYS A 243 16.22 -0.23 15.49
N GLU A 244 15.70 0.43 14.47
CA GLU A 244 14.89 1.62 14.65
C GLU A 244 13.53 1.20 15.22
N VAL A 245 13.00 2.02 16.13
CA VAL A 245 11.64 1.83 16.60
C VAL A 245 10.74 1.96 15.39
N CYS A 246 10.15 0.84 14.95
CA CYS A 246 9.11 0.81 13.92
C CYS A 246 8.19 1.99 14.18
N PRO A 247 7.94 2.85 13.17
CA PRO A 247 7.16 4.06 13.36
C PRO A 247 5.95 3.72 14.22
N LYS A 248 5.79 4.41 15.36
CA LYS A 248 4.66 4.19 16.28
C LYS A 248 3.31 4.53 15.65
N TYR A 249 3.29 4.84 14.35
CA TYR A 249 2.12 5.18 13.59
C TYR A 249 1.26 3.93 13.42
N LYS A 250 0.32 3.79 14.34
CA LYS A 250 -0.80 2.89 14.21
C LYS A 250 -1.91 3.65 13.49
N GLU A 251 -2.55 2.97 12.54
CA GLU A 251 -3.81 3.48 12.00
C GLU A 251 -4.78 3.75 13.15
N THR A 252 -5.56 4.82 13.04
CA THR A 252 -6.64 5.11 13.97
C THR A 252 -7.67 3.97 13.94
N SER A 253 -8.29 3.66 15.08
CA SER A 253 -9.31 2.61 15.16
C SER A 253 -10.59 3.01 14.41
N PHE A 254 -11.37 2.02 13.95
CA PHE A 254 -12.74 2.27 13.49
C PHE A 254 -13.60 2.82 14.62
N ASN A 255 -14.30 3.91 14.32
CA ASN A 255 -15.30 4.54 15.14
C ASN A 255 -16.66 4.43 14.42
N SER A 256 -17.54 3.58 14.93
CA SER A 256 -18.88 3.35 14.40
C SER A 256 -19.75 4.61 14.26
N GLU A 257 -19.43 5.70 14.96
CA GLU A 257 -20.20 6.96 14.89
C GLU A 257 -19.78 7.86 13.73
N THR A 258 -18.49 7.87 13.37
CA THR A 258 -17.96 8.71 12.28
C THR A 258 -17.75 7.95 10.98
N ASP A 259 -17.93 6.63 11.04
CA ASP A 259 -17.57 5.72 9.96
C ASP A 259 -18.74 4.92 9.37
N ALA A 260 -19.97 5.32 9.68
CA ALA A 260 -21.19 4.71 9.14
C ALA A 260 -21.51 5.21 7.72
#